data_AF-A0A840IS67-F1
#
_entry.id   AF-A0A840IS67-F1
#
_cell.length_a   1.000
_cell.length_b   1.000
_cell.length_c   1.000
_cell.angle_alpha   90.00
_cell.angle_beta   90.00
_cell.angle_gamma   90.00
#
_symmetry.space_group_name_H-M   'P 1'
#
loop_
_entity.id
_entity.type
_entity.pdbx_description
1 polymer ?
#
loop_
_entity_poly.entity_id
_entity_poly.type
_entity_poly.pdbx_seq_one_letter_code
_entity_poly.pdbx_strand_id
1 'polypeptide(L)'
;MIRDGDLIAGLEREFALLVRRDHAASGRLGRDAHPGLNAGAYGLLAHLAEHGPCRPTALAGHIGITAPTVSRQLQQLEELGLTARLPAPDDRRAYLVALTGPGRRRVAEVQAVRTRWLGDRLDSWLEHDVRALTELLAKFNGNAGEGTPGAKHAC
;
A
#
# COMPACT_ATOMS: atom_id res chain seq x y z
N MET A 1 4.72 -9.97 -37.38
CA MET A 1 4.49 -10.59 -36.06
C MET A 1 5.44 -9.94 -35.06
N ILE A 2 5.11 -8.71 -34.66
CA ILE A 2 5.89 -7.89 -33.71
C ILE A 2 5.64 -8.53 -32.35
N ARG A 3 6.64 -9.28 -31.89
CA ARG A 3 6.53 -10.27 -30.81
C ARG A 3 6.33 -9.59 -29.46
N ASP A 4 5.51 -10.22 -28.64
CA ASP A 4 5.12 -9.87 -27.27
C ASP A 4 6.23 -9.29 -26.36
N GLY A 5 7.50 -9.57 -26.64
CA GLY A 5 8.65 -9.04 -25.88
C GLY A 5 8.79 -7.51 -25.88
N ASP A 6 8.46 -6.81 -26.97
CA ASP A 6 8.57 -5.34 -27.01
C ASP A 6 7.42 -4.66 -26.23
N LEU A 7 6.23 -5.28 -26.25
CA LEU A 7 5.08 -4.84 -25.46
C LEU A 7 5.35 -5.01 -23.95
N ILE A 8 5.88 -6.15 -23.53
CA ILE A 8 6.22 -6.41 -22.13
C ILE A 8 7.37 -5.51 -21.65
N ALA A 9 8.38 -5.27 -22.49
CA ALA A 9 9.46 -4.35 -22.16
C ALA A 9 8.98 -2.89 -22.06
N GLY A 10 8.03 -2.48 -22.91
CA GLY A 10 7.35 -1.20 -22.79
C GLY A 10 6.58 -1.06 -21.49
N LEU A 11 5.79 -2.09 -21.14
CA LEU A 11 5.04 -2.13 -19.89
C LEU A 11 5.95 -2.07 -18.65
N GLU A 12 7.06 -2.81 -18.65
CA GLU A 12 8.05 -2.79 -17.56
C GLU A 12 8.59 -1.38 -17.31
N ARG A 13 8.97 -0.66 -18.37
CA ARG A 13 9.46 0.72 -18.27
C ARG A 13 8.43 1.66 -17.66
N GLU A 14 7.19 1.60 -18.15
CA GLU A 14 6.10 2.45 -17.64
C GLU A 14 5.75 2.10 -16.19
N PHE A 15 5.76 0.81 -15.84
CA PHE A 15 5.52 0.37 -14.47
C PHE A 15 6.62 0.86 -13.53
N ALA A 16 7.89 0.75 -13.92
CA ALA A 16 9.01 1.24 -13.15
C ALA A 16 8.97 2.78 -12.97
N LEU A 17 8.56 3.52 -14.01
CA LEU A 17 8.36 4.97 -13.93
C LEU A 17 7.21 5.33 -12.99
N LEU A 18 6.09 4.61 -13.07
CA LEU A 18 4.94 4.77 -12.17
C LEU A 18 5.36 4.56 -10.72
N VAL A 19 5.99 3.42 -10.42
CA VAL A 19 6.46 3.07 -9.06
C VAL A 19 7.41 4.13 -8.51
N ARG A 20 8.41 4.59 -9.29
CA ARG A 20 9.32 5.65 -8.84
C ARG A 20 8.61 6.97 -8.57
N ARG A 21 7.68 7.37 -9.44
CA ARG A 21 6.89 8.60 -9.28
C ARG A 21 5.98 8.50 -8.06
N ASP A 22 5.38 7.33 -7.84
CA ASP A 22 4.53 7.05 -6.69
C ASP A 22 5.33 7.08 -5.39
N HIS A 23 6.49 6.43 -5.31
CA HIS A 23 7.36 6.49 -4.14
C HIS A 23 7.84 7.91 -3.84
N ALA A 24 8.22 8.68 -4.88
CA ALA A 24 8.66 10.06 -4.72
C ALA A 24 7.51 10.97 -4.24
N ALA A 25 6.30 10.78 -4.79
CA ALA A 25 5.10 11.47 -4.33
C ALA A 25 4.75 11.06 -2.90
N SER A 26 4.57 9.77 -2.62
CA SER A 26 4.27 9.21 -1.30
C SER A 26 5.26 9.64 -0.23
N GLY A 27 6.55 9.66 -0.54
CA GLY A 27 7.59 10.12 0.38
C GLY A 27 7.50 11.62 0.66
N ARG A 28 7.18 12.45 -0.34
CA ARG A 28 6.94 13.89 -0.12
C ARG A 28 5.66 14.12 0.65
N LEU A 29 4.54 13.58 0.18
CA LEU A 29 3.21 13.73 0.79
C LEU A 29 3.16 13.18 2.21
N GLY A 30 3.81 12.03 2.46
CA GLY A 30 3.96 11.46 3.78
C GLY A 30 4.75 12.36 4.72
N ARG A 31 5.87 12.94 4.26
CA ARG A 31 6.69 13.88 5.05
C ARG A 31 6.00 15.22 5.29
N ASP A 32 5.31 15.76 4.29
CA ASP A 32 4.56 17.02 4.39
C ASP A 32 3.41 16.87 5.40
N ALA A 33 2.82 15.67 5.49
CA ALA A 33 1.90 15.34 6.56
C ALA A 33 2.64 15.17 7.90
N HIS A 34 3.68 14.32 7.97
CA HIS A 34 4.47 14.10 9.17
C HIS A 34 5.95 13.75 8.81
N PRO A 35 6.95 14.47 9.34
CA PRO A 35 8.37 14.29 8.95
C PRO A 35 8.91 12.86 9.08
N GLY A 36 8.35 12.06 9.99
CA GLY A 36 8.70 10.66 10.19
C GLY A 36 8.05 9.64 9.24
N LEU A 37 7.04 10.01 8.46
CA LEU A 37 6.29 9.05 7.63
C LEU A 37 6.95 8.88 6.25
N ASN A 38 7.64 7.76 6.05
CA ASN A 38 8.17 7.38 4.74
C ASN A 38 7.14 6.57 3.92
N ALA A 39 7.41 6.38 2.63
CA ALA A 39 6.49 5.72 1.70
C ALA A 39 6.11 4.28 2.11
N GLY A 40 7.04 3.52 2.71
CA GLY A 40 6.77 2.16 3.18
C GLY A 40 5.86 2.13 4.41
N ALA A 41 6.09 3.02 5.37
CA ALA A 41 5.24 3.16 6.54
C ALA A 41 3.81 3.61 6.18
N TYR A 42 3.65 4.47 5.16
CA TYR A 42 2.33 4.80 4.62
C TYR A 42 1.62 3.57 4.04
N GLY A 43 2.32 2.72 3.28
CA GLY A 43 1.74 1.50 2.71
C GLY A 43 1.13 0.58 3.78
N LEU A 44 1.82 0.42 4.92
CA LEU A 44 1.29 -0.32 6.07
C LEU A 44 0.01 0.30 6.64
N LEU A 45 0.01 1.62 6.84
CA LEU A 45 -1.16 2.32 7.36
C LEU A 45 -2.36 2.25 6.40
N ALA A 46 -2.12 2.39 5.09
CA ALA A 46 -3.15 2.28 4.06
C ALA A 46 -3.77 0.88 4.03
N HIS A 47 -2.93 -0.17 4.10
CA HIS A 47 -3.41 -1.54 4.17
C HIS A 47 -4.27 -1.79 5.41
N LEU A 48 -3.83 -1.32 6.59
CA LEU A 48 -4.60 -1.42 7.83
C LEU A 48 -5.91 -0.61 7.80
N ALA A 49 -5.96 0.48 7.04
CA ALA A 49 -7.20 1.26 6.86
C ALA A 49 -8.23 0.51 6.02
N GLU A 50 -7.77 -0.24 5.01
CA GLU A 50 -8.62 -1.00 4.10
C GLU A 50 -9.08 -2.34 4.70
N HIS A 51 -8.18 -3.06 5.37
CA HIS A 51 -8.42 -4.44 5.81
C HIS A 51 -8.70 -4.55 7.32
N GLY A 52 -8.44 -3.50 8.10
CA GLY A 52 -8.59 -3.53 9.55
C GLY A 52 -7.40 -4.15 10.29
N PRO A 53 -7.57 -4.58 11.55
CA PRO A 53 -6.49 -5.10 12.38
C PRO A 53 -5.89 -6.40 11.83
N CYS A 54 -4.60 -6.39 11.48
CA CYS A 54 -3.97 -7.51 10.79
C CYS A 54 -2.65 -7.95 11.46
N ARG A 55 -2.23 -9.18 11.20
CA ARG A 55 -0.97 -9.73 11.70
C ARG A 55 0.24 -9.10 10.98
N PRO A 56 1.36 -8.82 11.67
CA PRO A 56 2.58 -8.34 11.03
C PRO A 56 3.10 -9.25 9.91
N THR A 57 2.94 -10.57 10.05
CA THR A 57 3.34 -11.55 9.03
C THR A 57 2.48 -11.47 7.78
N ALA A 58 1.17 -11.22 7.94
CA ALA A 58 0.26 -11.00 6.82
C ALA A 58 0.59 -9.68 6.10
N LEU A 59 0.88 -8.62 6.85
CA LEU A 59 1.34 -7.33 6.31
C LEU A 59 2.60 -7.46 5.45
N ALA A 60 3.58 -8.26 5.91
CA ALA A 60 4.81 -8.52 5.18
C ALA A 60 4.56 -9.21 3.83
N GLY A 61 3.73 -10.26 3.84
CA GLY A 61 3.38 -11.01 2.63
C GLY A 61 2.64 -10.14 1.61
N HIS A 62 1.70 -9.31 2.07
CA HIS A 62 0.90 -8.47 1.18
C HIS A 62 1.71 -7.33 0.55
N ILE A 63 2.58 -6.68 1.32
CA ILE A 63 3.36 -5.52 0.83
C ILE A 63 4.61 -5.97 0.05
N GLY A 64 4.99 -7.25 0.13
CA GLY A 64 6.17 -7.78 -0.55
C GLY A 64 7.48 -7.30 0.08
N ILE A 65 7.48 -6.99 1.38
CA ILE A 65 8.67 -6.56 2.13
C ILE A 65 9.01 -7.55 3.25
N THR A 66 10.27 -7.57 3.66
CA THR A 66 10.75 -8.53 4.66
C THR A 66 10.13 -8.27 6.04
N ALA A 67 9.96 -9.33 6.84
CA ALA A 67 9.45 -9.22 8.21
C ALA A 67 10.27 -8.25 9.10
N PRO A 68 11.63 -8.21 9.05
CA PRO A 68 12.40 -7.20 9.77
C PRO A 68 12.08 -5.75 9.35
N THR A 69 11.79 -5.52 8.06
CA THR A 69 11.40 -4.20 7.55
C THR A 69 10.02 -3.80 8.10
N VAL A 70 9.04 -4.71 8.05
CA VAL A 70 7.70 -4.47 8.61
C VAL A 70 7.77 -4.17 10.09
N SER A 71 8.47 -4.99 10.88
CA SER A 71 8.59 -4.80 12.33
C SER A 71 9.18 -3.43 12.69
N ARG A 72 10.23 -2.99 11.98
CA ARG A 72 10.83 -1.67 12.19
C ARG A 72 9.86 -0.53 11.87
N GLN A 73 9.13 -0.64 10.76
CA GLN A 73 8.15 0.37 10.36
C GLN A 73 6.96 0.42 11.31
N LEU A 74 6.46 -0.74 11.77
CA LEU A 74 5.39 -0.82 12.75
C LEU A 74 5.80 -0.23 14.10
N GLN A 75 7.03 -0.51 14.56
CA GLN A 75 7.56 0.12 15.77
C GLN A 75 7.57 1.64 15.64
N GLN A 76 8.05 2.16 14.51
CA GLN A 76 8.05 3.60 14.27
C GLN A 76 6.63 4.19 14.25
N LEU A 77 5.67 3.50 13.63
CA LEU A 77 4.27 3.94 13.60
C LEU A 77 3.59 3.90 14.98
N GLU A 78 3.99 2.96 15.83
CA GLU A 78 3.56 2.84 17.22
C GLU A 78 4.15 3.98 18.08
N GLU A 79 5.43 4.30 17.92
CA GLU A 79 6.09 5.44 18.56
C GLU A 79 5.46 6.79 18.15
N LEU A 80 4.96 6.88 16.92
CA LEU A 80 4.18 8.03 16.42
C LEU A 80 2.70 8.03 16.86
N GLY A 81 2.26 7.00 17.60
CA GLY A 81 0.88 6.86 18.07
C GLY A 81 -0.14 6.61 16.96
N LEU A 82 0.29 6.17 15.76
CA LEU A 82 -0.57 5.92 14.60
C LEU A 82 -1.09 4.48 14.56
N THR A 83 -0.35 3.54 15.16
CA THR A 83 -0.76 2.14 15.30
C THR A 83 -0.71 1.71 16.76
N ALA A 84 -1.47 0.67 17.09
CA ALA A 84 -1.43 0.01 18.40
C ALA A 84 -1.45 -1.51 18.23
N ARG A 85 -0.83 -2.22 19.17
CA ARG A 85 -0.90 -3.68 19.27
C ARG A 85 -2.14 -4.09 20.04
N LEU A 86 -2.83 -5.09 19.52
CA LEU A 86 -3.98 -5.73 20.13
C LEU A 86 -3.66 -7.22 20.36
N PRO A 87 -4.15 -7.84 21.46
CA PRO A 87 -4.02 -9.28 21.63
C PRO A 87 -4.74 -10.01 20.50
N ALA A 88 -4.12 -11.06 19.95
CA ALA A 88 -4.82 -11.92 19.00
C ALA A 88 -5.84 -12.80 19.74
N PRO A 89 -7.07 -12.94 19.22
CA PRO A 89 -8.14 -13.68 19.91
C PRO A 89 -7.89 -15.20 19.96
N ASP A 90 -7.04 -15.71 19.07
CA ASP A 90 -6.77 -17.13 18.85
C ASP A 90 -5.39 -17.61 19.36
N ASP A 91 -4.44 -16.70 19.59
CA ASP A 91 -3.13 -17.02 20.14
C ASP A 91 -2.61 -15.91 21.06
N ARG A 92 -2.46 -16.23 22.36
CA ARG A 92 -1.94 -15.29 23.37
C ARG A 92 -0.50 -14.86 23.15
N ARG A 93 0.26 -15.57 22.30
CA ARG A 93 1.63 -15.21 21.92
C ARG A 93 1.67 -14.32 20.68
N ALA A 94 0.56 -14.20 19.95
CA ALA A 94 0.44 -13.36 18.78
C ALA A 94 -0.26 -12.03 19.09
N TYR A 95 -0.05 -11.05 18.22
CA TYR A 95 -0.72 -9.76 18.29
C TYR A 95 -1.20 -9.34 16.89
N LEU A 96 -2.27 -8.55 16.89
CA LEU A 96 -2.74 -7.81 15.74
C LEU A 96 -2.22 -6.38 15.83
N VAL A 97 -2.02 -5.73 14.69
CA VAL A 97 -1.76 -4.31 14.61
C VAL A 97 -3.01 -3.63 14.11
N ALA A 98 -3.45 -2.57 14.78
CA ALA A 98 -4.58 -1.77 14.35
C ALA A 98 -4.20 -0.29 14.24
N LEU A 99 -4.90 0.45 13.39
CA LEU A 99 -4.83 1.91 13.40
C LEU A 99 -5.45 2.46 14.69
N THR A 100 -4.80 3.48 15.25
CA THR A 100 -5.40 4.34 16.28
C THR A 100 -6.35 5.36 15.64
N GLY A 101 -7.07 6.14 16.46
CA GLY A 101 -7.84 7.30 15.98
C GLY A 101 -6.97 8.29 15.19
N PRO A 102 -5.82 8.74 15.73
CA PRO A 102 -4.83 9.52 14.97
C PRO A 102 -4.36 8.85 13.68
N GLY A 103 -4.08 7.53 13.72
CA GLY A 103 -3.66 6.77 12.54
C GLY A 103 -4.70 6.79 11.41
N ARG A 104 -5.98 6.58 11.73
CA ARG A 104 -7.08 6.66 10.75
C ARG A 104 -7.18 8.03 10.09
N ARG A 105 -7.17 9.11 10.88
CA ARG A 105 -7.20 10.48 10.35
C ARG A 105 -5.99 10.74 9.44
N ARG A 106 -4.81 10.28 9.87
CA ARG A 106 -3.57 10.46 9.11
C ARG A 106 -3.62 9.80 7.74
N VAL A 107 -4.10 8.56 7.67
CA VAL A 107 -4.25 7.86 6.38
C VAL A 107 -5.20 8.59 5.47
N ALA A 108 -6.35 9.04 6.00
CA ALA A 108 -7.34 9.78 5.22
C ALA A 108 -6.76 11.09 4.64
N GLU A 109 -5.99 11.83 5.43
CA GLU A 109 -5.30 13.05 4.97
C GLU A 109 -4.35 12.75 3.79
N VAL A 110 -3.48 11.75 3.94
CA VAL A 110 -2.51 11.39 2.89
C VAL A 110 -3.22 10.82 1.65
N GLN A 111 -4.28 10.02 1.83
CA GLN A 111 -5.11 9.52 0.73
C GLN A 111 -5.73 10.67 -0.07
N ALA A 112 -6.33 11.65 0.60
CA ALA A 112 -6.92 12.81 -0.06
C ALA A 112 -5.89 13.58 -0.91
N VAL A 113 -4.68 13.78 -0.38
CA VAL A 113 -3.60 14.45 -1.11
C VAL A 113 -3.13 13.62 -2.30
N ARG A 114 -3.03 12.28 -2.16
CA ARG A 114 -2.69 11.39 -3.27
C ARG A 114 -3.76 11.38 -4.36
N THR A 115 -5.03 11.32 -3.97
CA THR A 115 -6.17 11.39 -4.91
C THR A 115 -6.13 12.67 -5.71
N ARG A 116 -5.89 13.82 -5.05
CA ARG A 116 -5.73 15.10 -5.75
C ARG A 116 -4.54 15.09 -6.70
N TRP A 117 -3.36 14.65 -6.25
CA TRP A 117 -2.17 14.58 -7.08
C TRP A 117 -2.36 13.68 -8.32
N LEU A 118 -3.06 12.55 -8.16
CA LEU A 118 -3.38 11.67 -9.27
C LEU A 118 -4.45 12.29 -10.19
N GLY A 119 -5.44 12.99 -9.62
CA GLY A 119 -6.42 13.77 -10.36
C GLY A 119 -5.75 14.81 -11.27
N ASP A 120 -4.83 15.62 -10.73
CA ASP A 120 -4.09 16.62 -11.51
C ASP A 120 -3.27 15.99 -12.66
N ARG A 121 -2.80 14.74 -12.49
CA ARG A 121 -2.07 13.98 -13.52
C ARG A 121 -2.99 13.44 -14.62
N LEU A 122 -4.24 13.16 -14.28
CA LEU A 122 -5.24 12.58 -15.16
C LEU A 122 -6.24 13.63 -15.69
N ASP A 123 -6.03 14.92 -15.39
CA ASP A 123 -6.96 16.01 -15.71
C ASP A 123 -7.31 16.10 -17.21
N SER A 124 -6.36 15.74 -18.07
CA SER A 124 -6.56 15.72 -19.54
C SER A 124 -7.08 14.39 -20.09
N TRP A 125 -7.26 13.37 -19.24
CA TRP A 125 -7.69 12.05 -19.67
C TRP A 125 -9.21 12.01 -19.80
N LEU A 126 -9.68 11.23 -20.78
CA LEU A 126 -11.10 10.93 -20.89
C LEU A 126 -11.51 9.95 -19.79
N GLU A 127 -12.75 10.06 -19.31
CA GLU A 127 -13.24 9.23 -18.21
C GLU A 127 -13.15 7.73 -18.52
N HIS A 128 -13.36 7.34 -19.79
CA HIS A 128 -13.25 5.94 -20.20
C HIS A 128 -11.81 5.40 -20.11
N ASP A 129 -10.79 6.22 -20.36
CA ASP A 129 -9.39 5.82 -20.21
C ASP A 129 -9.03 5.60 -18.74
N VAL A 130 -9.52 6.49 -17.86
CA VAL A 130 -9.32 6.36 -16.40
C VAL A 130 -9.99 5.08 -15.88
N ARG A 131 -11.21 4.77 -16.34
CA ARG A 131 -11.89 3.51 -15.99
C ARG A 131 -11.11 2.29 -16.49
N ALA A 132 -10.71 2.30 -17.77
CA ALA A 132 -9.96 1.19 -18.37
C ALA A 132 -8.64 0.94 -17.63
N LEU A 133 -7.88 1.98 -17.31
CA LEU A 133 -6.65 1.86 -16.55
C LEU A 133 -6.90 1.27 -15.15
N THR A 134 -7.97 1.73 -14.48
CA THR A 134 -8.37 1.22 -13.15
C THR A 134 -8.66 -0.29 -13.20
N GLU A 135 -9.45 -0.73 -14.17
CA GLU A 135 -9.81 -2.14 -14.37
C GLU A 135 -8.58 -3.01 -14.70
N LEU A 136 -7.70 -2.52 -15.57
CA LEU A 136 -6.48 -3.24 -15.95
C LEU A 136 -5.51 -3.37 -14.78
N LEU A 137 -5.34 -2.32 -13.97
CA LEU A 137 -4.52 -2.36 -12.75
C LEU A 137 -5.13 -3.30 -11.70
N ALA A 138 -6.45 -3.27 -11.50
CA ALA A 138 -7.12 -4.19 -10.60
C ALA A 138 -6.94 -5.65 -11.04
N LYS A 139 -7.09 -5.94 -12.33
CA LYS A 139 -6.82 -7.26 -12.91
C LYS A 139 -5.37 -7.68 -12.73
N PHE A 140 -4.42 -6.78 -12.99
CA PHE A 140 -2.99 -7.04 -12.80
C PHE A 140 -2.66 -7.38 -11.35
N ASN A 141 -3.20 -6.60 -10.39
CA ASN A 141 -3.01 -6.84 -8.96
C ASN A 141 -3.71 -8.12 -8.47
N GLY A 142 -4.87 -8.46 -9.05
CA GLY A 142 -5.60 -9.69 -8.73
C GLY A 142 -4.88 -10.97 -9.21
N ASN A 143 -4.22 -10.91 -10.36
CA ASN A 143 -3.48 -12.03 -10.93
C ASN A 143 -2.17 -12.37 -10.19
N ALA A 144 -1.68 -11.48 -9.31
CA ALA A 144 -0.50 -11.75 -8.48
C ALA A 144 -0.75 -12.78 -7.35
N GLY A 145 -1.99 -13.27 -7.19
CA GLY A 145 -2.42 -14.17 -6.11
C GLY A 145 -2.42 -15.68 -6.42
N GLU A 146 -2.23 -16.13 -7.66
CA GLU A 146 -2.21 -17.56 -8.01
C GLU A 146 -0.82 -18.18 -7.81
N GLY A 147 -0.30 -18.12 -6.58
CA GLY A 147 1.04 -18.61 -6.24
C GLY A 147 1.20 -19.15 -4.82
N THR A 148 0.14 -19.19 -4.01
CA THR A 148 0.14 -19.94 -2.74
C THR A 148 -1.28 -20.36 -2.38
N PRO A 149 -1.63 -21.66 -2.40
CA PRO A 149 -2.88 -22.12 -1.82
C PRO A 149 -2.79 -21.96 -0.30
N GLY A 150 -3.36 -20.88 0.24
CA GLY A 150 -3.53 -20.72 1.69
C GLY A 150 -3.42 -19.30 2.24
N ALA A 151 -4.25 -18.35 1.79
CA ALA A 151 -4.40 -17.07 2.49
C ALA A 151 -5.86 -16.60 2.57
N LYS A 152 -6.75 -17.51 3.01
CA LYS A 152 -7.85 -17.15 3.91
C LYS A 152 -7.35 -17.04 5.36
N HIS A 153 -6.10 -16.59 5.56
CA HIS A 153 -5.53 -16.39 6.89
C HIS A 153 -5.69 -14.93 7.28
N ALA A 154 -6.93 -14.62 7.61
CA ALA A 154 -7.35 -13.71 8.67
C ALA A 154 -6.39 -12.56 9.05
N CYS A 155 -6.75 -11.34 8.63
CA CYS A 155 -7.36 -10.44 9.63
C CYS A 155 -8.49 -11.24 10.31
#